data_AF-A0A834NK09-F1
#
_entry.id   AF-A0A834NK09-F1
#
_cell.length_a   1.000
_cell.length_b   1.000
_cell.length_c   1.000
_cell.angle_alpha   90.00
_cell.angle_beta   90.00
_cell.angle_gamma   90.00
#
_symmetry.space_group_name_H-M   'P 1'
#
loop_
_entity.id
_entity.type
_entity.pdbx_description
1 polymer ?
#
loop_
_entity_poly.entity_id
_entity_poly.type
_entity_poly.pdbx_seq_one_letter_code
_entity_poly.pdbx_strand_id
1 'polypeptide(L)'
;MVFVNLIQVHGHGMMMDPVNRSSAWKKHFPVPPNFNDNELFCGGFATQYEKNNGNCGECGDDWSLPRPRPNENGGIYGTGLIVKKYTEGFHIQIQINLTASHLGHFEFSICPLSNPKELETDECFAKYPVQLADGSYKYNIERYQAEIHLIEAILPQGLICEHCVLRWHYRTANSWGICEDGSATIGCGNQEIFRSCSDIAITK
;
A
#
# COMPACT_ATOMS: atom_id res chain seq x y z
N MET A 1 -35.32 15.11 -4.89
CA MET A 1 -33.90 14.87 -5.21
C MET A 1 -33.09 15.14 -3.95
N VAL A 2 -32.62 14.10 -3.28
CA VAL A 2 -31.67 14.24 -2.17
C VAL A 2 -30.29 14.35 -2.80
N PHE A 3 -29.70 15.54 -2.76
CA PHE A 3 -28.30 15.73 -3.10
C PHE A 3 -27.46 15.16 -1.95
N VAL A 4 -26.97 13.94 -2.11
CA VAL A 4 -25.94 13.40 -1.24
C VAL A 4 -24.64 14.08 -1.63
N ASN A 5 -24.23 15.09 -0.85
CA ASN A 5 -22.88 15.61 -0.92
C ASN A 5 -21.94 14.49 -0.44
N LEU A 6 -21.36 13.75 -1.39
CA LEU A 6 -20.16 12.95 -1.15
C LEU A 6 -19.04 13.94 -0.84
N ILE A 7 -18.84 14.25 0.44
CA ILE A 7 -17.63 14.92 0.88
C ILE A 7 -16.52 13.88 0.69
N GLN A 8 -15.90 13.89 -0.49
CA GLN A 8 -14.73 13.08 -0.80
C GLN A 8 -13.54 13.70 -0.06
N VAL A 9 -13.50 13.48 1.25
CA VAL A 9 -12.23 13.58 1.97
C VAL A 9 -11.40 12.45 1.40
N HIS A 10 -10.22 12.77 0.87
CA HIS A 10 -9.24 11.78 0.42
C HIS A 10 -8.41 11.35 1.61
N GLY A 11 -8.27 10.03 1.80
CA GLY A 11 -7.34 9.52 2.78
C GLY A 11 -5.94 9.96 2.38
N HIS A 12 -5.01 10.01 3.33
CA HIS A 12 -3.65 10.35 2.99
C HIS A 12 -2.71 9.59 3.91
N GLY A 13 -1.75 8.89 3.34
CA GLY A 13 -0.82 8.11 4.14
C GLY A 13 0.38 7.60 3.38
N MET A 14 1.44 7.31 4.13
CA MET A 14 2.73 6.86 3.61
C MET A 14 3.28 5.75 4.49
N MET A 15 3.83 4.69 3.89
CA MET A 15 4.73 3.77 4.60
C MET A 15 6.10 4.42 4.75
N MET A 16 6.53 4.66 6.00
CA MET A 16 7.72 5.44 6.36
C MET A 16 8.87 4.60 6.91
N ASP A 17 8.59 3.37 7.36
CA ASP A 17 9.60 2.36 7.67
C ASP A 17 9.04 0.95 7.35
N PRO A 18 9.65 0.17 6.43
CA PRO A 18 10.67 0.62 5.49
C PRO A 18 10.09 1.69 4.56
N VAL A 19 10.80 2.79 4.35
CA VAL A 19 10.25 3.95 3.62
C VAL A 19 9.87 3.58 2.18
N ASN A 20 8.68 3.98 1.75
CA ASN A 20 8.21 3.71 0.38
C ASN A 20 8.95 4.54 -0.68
N ARG A 21 8.86 4.08 -1.94
CA ARG A 21 9.48 4.70 -3.12
C ARG A 21 9.24 6.21 -3.23
N SER A 22 7.97 6.63 -3.13
CA SER A 22 7.60 8.05 -3.21
C SER A 22 8.05 8.89 -2.02
N SER A 23 8.26 8.29 -0.84
CA SER A 23 8.67 8.98 0.38
C SER A 23 10.17 8.87 0.67
N ALA A 24 10.94 8.07 -0.07
CA ALA A 24 12.34 7.77 0.24
C ALA A 24 13.23 9.02 0.23
N TRP A 25 12.91 10.04 -0.57
CA TRP A 25 13.60 11.33 -0.55
C TRP A 25 13.48 12.06 0.81
N LYS A 26 12.39 11.87 1.56
CA LYS A 26 12.23 12.42 2.93
C LYS A 26 13.20 11.80 3.93
N LYS A 27 13.77 10.66 3.59
CA LYS A 27 14.84 9.98 4.35
C LYS A 27 16.22 10.23 3.74
N HIS A 28 16.35 11.19 2.82
CA HIS A 28 17.59 11.59 2.13
C HIS A 28 18.19 10.53 1.21
N PHE A 29 17.40 9.54 0.77
CA PHE A 29 17.85 8.65 -0.31
C PHE A 29 17.95 9.42 -1.63
N PRO A 30 18.90 9.05 -2.52
CA PRO A 30 19.14 9.71 -3.80
C PRO A 30 18.09 9.32 -4.85
N VAL A 31 16.82 9.64 -4.60
CA VAL A 31 15.69 9.38 -5.51
C VAL A 31 14.96 10.69 -5.83
N PRO A 32 14.24 10.77 -6.96
CA PRO A 32 13.43 11.95 -7.27
C PRO A 32 12.37 12.21 -6.19
N PRO A 33 12.15 13.46 -5.78
CA PRO A 33 11.11 13.77 -4.80
C PRO A 33 9.71 13.61 -5.40
N ASN A 34 8.81 12.99 -4.63
CA ASN A 34 7.37 13.11 -4.82
C ASN A 34 6.80 13.91 -3.66
N PHE A 35 6.27 15.10 -3.94
CA PHE A 35 5.65 15.95 -2.90
C PHE A 35 4.23 15.52 -2.54
N ASN A 36 3.62 14.68 -3.38
CA ASN A 36 2.31 14.06 -3.18
C ASN A 36 2.52 12.56 -2.84
N ASP A 37 3.50 12.26 -1.99
CA ASP A 37 3.85 10.89 -1.63
C ASP A 37 2.85 10.20 -0.70
N ASN A 38 1.95 10.99 -0.10
CA ASN A 38 0.80 10.51 0.67
C ASN A 38 -0.47 10.27 -0.17
N GLU A 39 -0.36 10.43 -1.50
CA GLU A 39 -1.44 10.46 -2.47
C GLU A 39 -1.38 9.27 -3.45
N LEU A 40 -0.98 8.09 -2.97
CA LEU A 40 -0.97 6.84 -3.76
C LEU A 40 -2.30 6.07 -3.66
N PHE A 41 -3.40 6.75 -4.03
CA PHE A 41 -4.80 6.30 -3.90
C PHE A 41 -5.43 5.83 -5.22
N CYS A 42 -4.67 5.09 -6.02
CA CYS A 42 -5.14 4.46 -7.26
C CYS A 42 -5.67 5.45 -8.33
N GLY A 43 -5.22 6.71 -8.27
CA GLY A 43 -5.67 7.79 -9.15
C GLY A 43 -6.98 8.48 -8.71
N GLY A 44 -7.53 8.16 -7.54
CA GLY A 44 -8.82 8.68 -7.08
C GLY A 44 -9.92 7.65 -7.09
N PHE A 45 -10.85 7.74 -6.11
CA PHE A 45 -12.01 6.85 -6.01
C PHE A 45 -12.80 6.76 -7.34
N ALA A 46 -13.15 7.91 -7.94
CA ALA A 46 -13.88 7.95 -9.20
C ALA A 46 -13.06 7.36 -10.36
N THR A 47 -11.77 7.67 -10.45
CA THR A 47 -10.88 7.08 -11.47
C THR A 47 -10.80 5.57 -11.33
N GLN A 48 -10.58 5.07 -10.11
CA GLN A 48 -10.50 3.66 -9.81
C GLN A 48 -11.78 2.92 -10.21
N TYR A 49 -12.95 3.38 -9.76
CA TYR A 49 -14.18 2.60 -9.91
C TYR A 49 -14.99 2.92 -11.18
N GLU A 50 -14.98 4.16 -11.67
CA GLU A 50 -15.75 4.55 -12.86
C GLU A 50 -14.97 4.36 -14.16
N LYS A 51 -13.63 4.48 -14.13
CA LYS A 51 -12.79 4.37 -15.33
C LYS A 51 -11.98 3.07 -15.38
N ASN A 52 -11.45 2.65 -14.22
CA ASN A 52 -10.55 1.51 -14.15
C ASN A 52 -11.23 0.22 -13.66
N ASN A 53 -12.57 0.18 -13.55
CA ASN A 53 -13.33 -1.00 -13.12
C ASN A 53 -12.88 -1.57 -11.76
N GLY A 54 -12.50 -0.70 -10.83
CA GLY A 54 -12.00 -1.06 -9.51
C GLY A 54 -10.50 -1.37 -9.45
N ASN A 55 -9.81 -1.41 -10.60
CA ASN A 55 -8.39 -1.74 -10.65
C ASN A 55 -7.51 -0.59 -10.14
N CYS A 56 -6.40 -0.97 -9.51
CA CYS A 56 -5.40 -0.07 -8.96
C CYS A 56 -4.00 -0.52 -9.42
N GLY A 57 -3.08 0.42 -9.65
CA GLY A 57 -1.68 0.07 -9.87
C GLY A 57 -1.12 -0.73 -8.68
N GLU A 58 -0.16 -1.61 -8.93
CA GLU A 58 0.41 -2.50 -7.94
C GLU A 58 0.99 -1.74 -6.73
N CYS A 59 1.48 -0.52 -6.98
CA CYS A 59 2.08 0.39 -6.01
C CYS A 59 1.32 1.72 -5.84
N GLY A 60 0.01 1.74 -6.16
CA GLY A 60 -0.91 2.83 -5.80
C GLY A 60 -1.09 3.92 -6.86
N ASP A 61 -0.43 3.78 -8.01
CA ASP A 61 -0.65 4.64 -9.17
C ASP A 61 -2.03 4.41 -9.81
N ASP A 62 -2.49 5.38 -10.62
CA ASP A 62 -3.62 5.21 -11.53
C ASP A 62 -3.39 4.02 -12.46
N TRP A 63 -4.28 3.05 -12.41
CA TRP A 63 -4.17 1.82 -13.19
C TRP A 63 -4.16 2.06 -14.71
N SER A 64 -4.73 3.15 -15.22
CA SER A 64 -4.74 3.47 -16.64
C SER A 64 -3.36 3.84 -17.21
N LEU A 65 -2.39 4.18 -16.33
CA LEU A 65 -1.02 4.46 -16.75
C LEU A 65 -0.31 3.19 -17.26
N PRO A 66 0.54 3.30 -18.30
CA PRO A 66 1.32 2.17 -18.77
C PRO A 66 2.33 1.71 -17.73
N ARG A 67 2.61 0.41 -17.71
CA ARG A 67 3.64 -0.17 -16.85
C ARG A 67 5.06 -0.01 -17.48
N PRO A 68 6.12 0.23 -16.68
CA PRO A 68 6.08 0.51 -15.24
C PRO A 68 5.49 1.88 -14.94
N ARG A 69 4.50 1.90 -14.04
CA ARG A 69 3.92 3.15 -13.53
C ARG A 69 4.92 3.87 -12.62
N PRO A 70 4.71 5.16 -12.27
CA PRO A 70 5.70 5.95 -11.52
C PRO A 70 6.23 5.27 -10.25
N ASN A 71 5.40 4.57 -9.48
CA ASN A 71 5.77 3.90 -8.25
C ASN A 71 6.07 2.41 -8.40
N GLU A 72 6.04 1.85 -9.60
CA GLU A 72 6.41 0.46 -9.87
C GLU A 72 7.91 0.30 -10.11
N ASN A 73 8.44 -0.92 -10.02
CA ASN A 73 9.85 -1.18 -10.31
C ASN A 73 10.21 -0.74 -11.74
N GLY A 74 11.24 0.09 -11.90
CA GLY A 74 11.62 0.71 -13.16
C GLY A 74 10.88 2.03 -13.49
N GLY A 75 9.90 2.43 -12.68
CA GLY A 75 9.27 3.75 -12.74
C GLY A 75 10.17 4.86 -12.19
N ILE A 76 9.71 6.11 -12.29
CA ILE A 76 10.51 7.28 -11.85
C ILE A 76 10.85 7.25 -10.35
N TYR A 77 10.01 6.62 -9.53
CA TYR A 77 10.24 6.45 -8.09
C TYR A 77 10.68 5.03 -7.73
N GLY A 78 10.38 4.03 -8.57
CA GLY A 78 10.87 2.65 -8.42
C GLY A 78 12.27 2.46 -8.98
N THR A 79 13.26 3.11 -8.35
CA THR A 79 14.66 3.09 -8.79
C THR A 79 15.40 1.78 -8.49
N GLY A 80 14.76 0.84 -7.78
CA GLY A 80 15.38 -0.39 -7.28
C GLY A 80 16.30 -0.18 -6.07
N LEU A 81 16.26 1.00 -5.45
CA LEU A 81 17.07 1.31 -4.28
C LEU A 81 16.58 0.53 -3.05
N ILE A 82 17.40 -0.38 -2.53
CA ILE A 82 17.09 -1.12 -1.30
C ILE A 82 17.14 -0.19 -0.08
N VAL A 83 15.98 0.13 0.49
CA VAL A 83 15.87 1.06 1.63
C VAL A 83 16.15 0.39 2.98
N LYS A 84 15.97 -0.93 3.07
CA LYS A 84 16.18 -1.70 4.31
C LYS A 84 16.50 -3.16 4.01
N LYS A 85 17.35 -3.75 4.85
CA LYS A 85 17.71 -5.17 4.79
C LYS A 85 17.25 -5.86 6.07
N TYR A 86 16.71 -7.06 5.93
CA TYR A 86 16.18 -7.87 7.01
C TYR A 86 16.75 -9.29 6.97
N THR A 87 16.57 -10.00 8.07
CA THR A 87 16.79 -11.45 8.17
C THR A 87 15.44 -12.17 8.08
N GLU A 88 15.38 -13.30 7.38
CA GLU A 88 14.15 -14.09 7.23
C GLU A 88 13.56 -14.54 8.58
N GLY A 89 12.23 -14.67 8.66
CA GLY A 89 11.52 -15.07 9.89
C GLY A 89 11.61 -14.09 11.06
N PHE A 90 12.23 -12.91 10.87
CA PHE A 90 12.41 -11.93 11.92
C PHE A 90 11.17 -11.05 12.13
N HIS A 91 10.98 -10.60 13.37
CA HIS A 91 9.97 -9.60 13.70
C HIS A 91 10.42 -8.23 13.17
N ILE A 92 9.59 -7.62 12.34
CA ILE A 92 9.82 -6.28 11.80
C ILE A 92 8.77 -5.32 12.33
N GLN A 93 9.18 -4.08 12.57
CA GLN A 93 8.27 -2.98 12.79
C GLN A 93 8.05 -2.24 11.46
N ILE A 94 6.79 -2.11 11.06
CA ILE A 94 6.34 -1.32 9.92
C ILE A 94 5.72 -0.03 10.46
N GLN A 95 6.16 1.11 9.94
CA GLN A 95 5.62 2.42 10.31
C GLN A 95 4.76 2.97 9.16
N ILE A 96 3.47 3.18 9.43
CA ILE A 96 2.56 3.92 8.55
C ILE A 96 2.28 5.28 9.18
N ASN A 97 2.39 6.35 8.40
CA ASN A 97 1.98 7.68 8.80
C ASN A 97 0.72 8.06 8.03
N LEU A 98 -0.44 8.09 8.71
CA LEU A 98 -1.68 8.61 8.14
C LEU A 98 -1.81 10.10 8.48
N THR A 99 -1.90 10.95 7.46
CA THR A 99 -2.24 12.37 7.65
C THR A 99 -3.74 12.60 7.62
N ALA A 100 -4.50 11.67 7.01
CA ALA A 100 -5.96 11.59 7.11
C ALA A 100 -6.38 10.12 7.07
N SER A 101 -7.04 9.65 8.14
CA SER A 101 -7.51 8.27 8.30
C SER A 101 -9.00 8.14 7.96
N HIS A 102 -9.36 7.06 7.26
CA HIS A 102 -10.72 6.77 6.78
C HIS A 102 -11.24 5.39 7.19
N LEU A 103 -10.93 4.97 8.42
CA LEU A 103 -11.30 3.66 8.97
C LEU A 103 -10.78 2.50 8.09
N GLY A 104 -11.21 1.26 8.33
CA GLY A 104 -10.86 0.12 7.49
C GLY A 104 -9.65 -0.61 8.02
N HIS A 105 -8.75 -1.07 7.15
CA HIS A 105 -7.65 -1.92 7.60
C HIS A 105 -6.44 -1.91 6.66
N PHE A 106 -5.26 -2.13 7.23
CA PHE A 106 -4.02 -2.35 6.47
C PHE A 106 -3.77 -3.84 6.27
N GLU A 107 -3.20 -4.18 5.13
CA GLU A 107 -2.64 -5.49 4.79
C GLU A 107 -1.23 -5.29 4.22
N PHE A 108 -0.37 -6.27 4.46
CA PHE A 108 1.02 -6.25 4.00
C PHE A 108 1.33 -7.51 3.21
N SER A 109 2.09 -7.34 2.13
CA SER A 109 2.46 -8.45 1.24
C SER A 109 3.83 -8.20 0.63
N ILE A 110 4.54 -9.26 0.29
CA ILE A 110 5.87 -9.17 -0.32
C ILE A 110 5.84 -9.78 -1.71
N CYS A 111 6.57 -9.18 -2.64
CA CYS A 111 6.86 -9.78 -3.93
C CYS A 111 8.38 -9.91 -4.11
N PRO A 112 8.95 -11.13 -4.07
CA PRO A 112 10.35 -11.34 -4.42
C PRO A 112 10.53 -11.21 -5.94
N LEU A 113 11.41 -10.31 -6.36
CA LEU A 113 11.77 -10.15 -7.77
C LEU A 113 12.95 -11.07 -8.10
N SER A 114 12.84 -11.77 -9.22
CA SER A 114 13.86 -12.69 -9.74
C SER A 114 15.01 -11.94 -10.43
N ASN A 115 14.77 -10.72 -10.90
CA ASN A 115 15.80 -9.85 -11.48
C ASN A 115 15.39 -8.36 -11.36
N PRO A 116 16.35 -7.41 -11.46
CA PRO A 116 16.07 -5.99 -11.24
C PRO A 116 15.09 -5.33 -12.23
N LYS A 117 14.77 -5.99 -13.35
CA LYS A 117 13.81 -5.49 -14.35
C LYS A 117 12.45 -6.17 -14.28
N GLU A 118 12.29 -7.17 -13.41
CA GLU A 118 11.00 -7.81 -13.21
C GLU A 118 10.03 -6.82 -12.58
N LEU A 119 8.81 -6.81 -13.09
CA LEU A 119 7.72 -6.02 -12.55
C LEU A 119 6.98 -6.83 -11.49
N GLU A 120 6.79 -6.25 -10.32
CA GLU A 120 5.89 -6.81 -9.31
C GLU A 120 4.46 -6.92 -9.86
N THR A 121 3.71 -7.91 -9.39
CA THR A 121 2.34 -8.20 -9.84
C THR A 121 1.46 -8.49 -8.64
N ASP A 122 0.15 -8.27 -8.79
CA ASP A 122 -0.82 -8.64 -7.76
C ASP A 122 -0.76 -10.14 -7.45
N GLU A 123 -0.50 -10.99 -8.45
CA GLU A 123 -0.30 -12.44 -8.28
C GLU A 123 0.94 -12.79 -7.46
N CYS A 124 2.02 -12.01 -7.59
CA CYS A 124 3.23 -12.19 -6.79
C CYS A 124 2.97 -11.83 -5.32
N PHE A 125 2.35 -10.68 -5.06
CA PHE A 125 2.00 -10.25 -3.70
C PHE A 125 1.06 -11.24 -3.01
N ALA A 126 0.09 -11.81 -3.74
CA ALA A 126 -0.87 -12.77 -3.19
C ALA A 126 -0.20 -14.07 -2.68
N LYS A 127 1.00 -14.41 -3.16
CA LYS A 127 1.74 -15.61 -2.71
C LYS A 127 2.42 -15.43 -1.37
N TYR A 128 2.76 -14.20 -0.97
CA TYR A 128 3.52 -13.92 0.24
C TYR A 128 2.84 -12.83 1.09
N PRO A 129 1.65 -13.11 1.65
CA PRO A 129 1.06 -12.22 2.65
C PRO A 129 1.95 -12.19 3.90
N VAL A 130 2.04 -11.03 4.54
CA VAL A 130 2.82 -10.83 5.76
C VAL A 130 1.89 -10.91 6.96
N GLN A 131 2.18 -11.84 7.87
CA GLN A 131 1.42 -12.00 9.11
C GLN A 131 1.85 -10.95 10.15
N LEU A 132 0.89 -10.41 10.89
CA LEU A 132 1.15 -9.53 12.02
C LEU A 132 1.61 -10.35 13.24
N ALA A 133 2.28 -9.70 14.19
CA ALA A 133 2.81 -10.37 15.37
C ALA A 133 1.71 -10.98 16.28
N ASP A 134 0.46 -10.51 16.16
CA ASP A 134 -0.71 -11.07 16.86
C ASP A 134 -1.33 -12.29 16.14
N GLY A 135 -0.75 -12.69 15.00
CA GLY A 135 -1.22 -13.80 14.17
C GLY A 135 -2.30 -13.42 13.14
N SER A 136 -2.80 -12.19 13.16
CA SER A 136 -3.74 -11.70 12.15
C SER A 136 -3.01 -11.25 10.87
N TYR A 137 -3.77 -10.93 9.82
CA TYR A 137 -3.24 -10.34 8.58
C TYR A 137 -3.74 -8.91 8.34
N LYS A 138 -4.61 -8.41 9.23
CA LYS A 138 -5.30 -7.12 9.08
C LYS A 138 -5.09 -6.27 10.31
N TYR A 139 -4.52 -5.10 10.11
CA TYR A 139 -4.40 -4.08 11.15
C TYR A 139 -5.56 -3.09 11.02
N ASN A 140 -6.48 -3.09 11.98
CA ASN A 140 -7.70 -2.28 11.90
C ASN A 140 -7.45 -0.80 12.22
N ILE A 141 -8.14 0.07 11.50
CA ILE A 141 -8.16 1.51 11.69
C ILE A 141 -9.57 1.91 12.10
N GLU A 142 -9.71 2.37 13.33
CA GLU A 142 -11.02 2.56 13.96
C GLU A 142 -11.35 4.04 14.24
N ARG A 143 -10.40 4.94 13.98
CA ARG A 143 -10.53 6.37 14.29
C ARG A 143 -10.22 7.25 13.08
N TYR A 144 -10.99 8.32 12.92
CA TYR A 144 -10.72 9.42 12.00
C TYR A 144 -9.66 10.36 12.59
N GLN A 145 -8.41 9.91 12.63
CA GLN A 145 -7.31 10.65 13.25
C GLN A 145 -6.04 10.54 12.42
N ALA A 146 -5.29 11.65 12.33
CA ALA A 146 -3.93 11.63 11.86
C ALA A 146 -3.05 10.97 12.92
N GLU A 147 -2.40 9.86 12.57
CA GLU A 147 -1.70 9.02 13.53
C GLU A 147 -0.52 8.30 12.86
N ILE A 148 0.55 8.09 13.64
CA ILE A 148 1.64 7.19 13.28
C ILE A 148 1.30 5.83 13.86
N HIS A 149 1.11 4.85 12.99
CA HIS A 149 0.90 3.46 13.36
C HIS A 149 2.23 2.72 13.30
N LEU A 150 2.58 2.05 14.40
CA LEU A 150 3.70 1.12 14.49
C LEU A 150 3.13 -0.29 14.56
N ILE A 151 3.35 -1.08 13.51
CA ILE A 151 2.79 -2.40 13.33
C ILE A 151 3.93 -3.42 13.39
N GLU A 152 3.85 -4.34 14.36
CA GLU A 152 4.76 -5.48 14.43
C GLU A 152 4.28 -6.60 13.51
N ALA A 153 5.17 -7.10 12.66
CA ALA A 153 4.89 -8.11 11.67
C ALA A 153 6.03 -9.14 11.56
N ILE A 154 5.75 -10.29 10.96
CA ILE A 154 6.69 -11.40 10.82
C ILE A 154 6.94 -11.64 9.34
N LEU A 155 8.20 -11.57 8.92
CA LEU A 155 8.57 -11.89 7.54
C LEU A 155 8.30 -13.38 7.23
N PRO A 156 7.80 -13.73 6.03
CA PRO A 156 7.56 -15.12 5.66
C PRO A 156 8.80 -15.99 5.84
N GLN A 157 8.65 -17.14 6.49
CA GLN A 157 9.76 -18.06 6.74
C GLN A 157 10.25 -18.70 5.43
N GLY A 158 11.56 -18.78 5.24
CA GLY A 158 12.17 -19.36 4.03
C GLY A 158 12.18 -18.42 2.83
N LEU A 159 11.68 -17.19 2.97
CA LEU A 159 11.69 -16.18 1.92
C LEU A 159 12.99 -15.40 1.95
N ILE A 160 13.84 -15.62 0.94
CA ILE A 160 15.10 -14.91 0.74
C ILE A 160 15.02 -14.20 -0.62
N CYS A 161 15.46 -12.94 -0.66
CA CYS A 161 15.45 -12.13 -1.87
C CYS A 161 16.46 -10.99 -1.79
N GLU A 162 17.22 -10.80 -2.87
CA GLU A 162 18.11 -9.64 -3.01
C GLU A 162 17.33 -8.35 -3.27
N HIS A 163 16.18 -8.48 -3.94
CA HIS A 163 15.24 -7.39 -4.20
C HIS A 163 13.82 -7.90 -4.01
N CYS A 164 13.22 -7.53 -2.88
CA CYS A 164 11.81 -7.73 -2.57
C CYS A 164 11.08 -6.40 -2.59
N VAL A 165 9.83 -6.43 -3.04
CA VAL A 165 8.92 -5.30 -2.89
C VAL A 165 7.99 -5.60 -1.72
N LEU A 166 8.06 -4.81 -0.65
CA LEU A 166 7.06 -4.83 0.42
C LEU A 166 5.94 -3.85 0.05
N ARG A 167 4.70 -4.34 0.00
CA ARG A 167 3.52 -3.52 -0.27
C ARG A 167 2.69 -3.35 0.98
N TRP A 168 2.41 -2.09 1.30
CA TRP A 168 1.29 -1.68 2.13
C TRP A 168 0.06 -1.54 1.26
N HIS A 169 -1.05 -2.16 1.68
CA HIS A 169 -2.37 -2.02 1.08
C HIS A 169 -3.33 -1.53 2.16
N TYR A 170 -3.99 -0.40 1.92
CA TYR A 170 -5.00 0.15 2.82
C TYR A 170 -6.32 0.24 2.08
N ARG A 171 -7.30 -0.56 2.54
CA ARG A 171 -8.69 -0.42 2.13
C ARG A 171 -9.42 0.38 3.18
N THR A 172 -9.92 1.56 2.82
CA THR A 172 -10.68 2.40 3.74
C THR A 172 -12.07 1.79 4.03
N ALA A 173 -12.80 2.37 4.98
CA ALA A 173 -14.15 1.95 5.31
C ALA A 173 -15.09 3.11 5.65
N ASN A 174 -14.92 4.26 5.01
CA ASN A 174 -15.73 5.47 5.24
C ASN A 174 -16.84 5.67 4.20
N SER A 175 -16.84 4.92 3.10
CA SER A 175 -17.86 5.06 2.05
C SER A 175 -19.05 4.14 2.32
N TRP A 176 -20.26 4.60 2.02
CA TRP A 176 -21.46 3.76 2.08
C TRP A 176 -21.59 2.90 0.83
N GLY A 177 -21.96 1.63 0.99
CA GLY A 177 -22.19 0.74 -0.14
C GLY A 177 -22.98 -0.50 0.25
N ILE A 178 -23.23 -1.35 -0.76
CA ILE A 178 -23.93 -2.62 -0.61
C ILE A 178 -22.92 -3.71 -0.22
N CYS A 179 -23.23 -4.45 0.84
CA CYS A 179 -22.46 -5.60 1.31
C CYS A 179 -22.81 -6.86 0.51
N GLU A 180 -22.02 -7.92 0.66
CA GLU A 180 -22.26 -9.19 -0.04
C GLU A 180 -23.61 -9.84 0.33
N ASP A 181 -24.08 -9.63 1.56
CA ASP A 181 -25.37 -10.11 2.05
C ASP A 181 -26.57 -9.24 1.57
N GLY A 182 -26.32 -8.23 0.75
CA GLY A 182 -27.32 -7.29 0.25
C GLY A 182 -27.71 -6.19 1.23
N SER A 183 -27.18 -6.20 2.46
CA SER A 183 -27.33 -5.07 3.39
C SER A 183 -26.54 -3.85 2.90
N ALA A 184 -26.82 -2.69 3.47
CA ALA A 184 -26.23 -1.45 3.00
C ALA A 184 -25.76 -0.57 4.15
N THR A 185 -24.44 -0.47 4.30
CA THR A 185 -23.79 0.23 5.42
C THR A 185 -22.45 0.84 5.01
N ILE A 186 -21.90 1.67 5.90
CA ILE A 186 -20.56 2.24 5.76
C ILE A 186 -19.51 1.12 5.80
N GLY A 187 -18.51 1.19 4.91
CA GLY A 187 -17.42 0.23 4.75
C GLY A 187 -17.68 -0.89 3.73
N CYS A 188 -18.92 -1.02 3.26
CA CYS A 188 -19.31 -1.99 2.24
C CYS A 188 -19.18 -1.46 0.81
N GLY A 189 -19.14 -2.37 -0.16
CA GLY A 189 -18.96 -2.03 -1.57
C GLY A 189 -17.59 -1.44 -1.88
N ASN A 190 -17.57 -0.50 -2.83
CA ASN A 190 -16.36 0.19 -3.27
C ASN A 190 -15.85 1.13 -2.17
N GLN A 191 -14.54 1.07 -1.90
CA GLN A 191 -13.87 1.88 -0.88
C GLN A 191 -12.58 2.45 -1.47
N GLU A 192 -12.14 3.60 -0.98
CA GLU A 192 -10.85 4.14 -1.42
C GLU A 192 -9.72 3.16 -1.06
N ILE A 193 -8.79 2.96 -1.98
CA ILE A 193 -7.65 2.07 -1.80
C ILE A 193 -6.38 2.90 -1.89
N PHE A 194 -5.46 2.68 -0.95
CA PHE A 194 -4.09 3.15 -1.04
C PHE A 194 -3.17 1.94 -1.18
N ARG A 195 -2.15 2.07 -2.03
CA ARG A 195 -1.06 1.10 -2.08
C ARG A 195 0.25 1.88 -2.08
N SER A 196 1.26 1.34 -1.42
CA SER A 196 2.63 1.87 -1.51
C SER A 196 3.63 0.74 -1.46
N CYS A 197 4.76 0.91 -2.14
CA CYS A 197 5.79 -0.12 -2.27
C CYS A 197 7.14 0.38 -1.73
N SER A 198 7.84 -0.49 -1.00
CA SER A 198 9.23 -0.27 -0.54
C SER A 198 10.12 -1.40 -1.04
N ASP A 199 11.29 -1.04 -1.57
CA ASP A 199 12.28 -2.01 -2.01
C ASP A 199 13.18 -2.44 -0.84
N ILE A 200 13.13 -3.71 -0.47
CA ILE A 200 13.83 -4.30 0.68
C ILE A 200 14.64 -5.51 0.24
N ALA A 201 15.57 -5.97 1.08
CA ALA A 201 16.22 -7.27 0.90
C ALA A 201 16.00 -8.14 2.14
N ILE A 202 15.88 -9.44 1.92
CA ILE A 202 15.75 -10.44 2.98
C ILE A 202 16.85 -11.47 2.80
N THR A 203 17.75 -11.55 3.77
CA THR A 203 18.85 -12.52 3.80
C THR A 203 18.57 -13.61 4.83
N LYS A 204 19.40 -14.66 4.79
CA LYS A 204 19.52 -15.59 5.92
C LYS A 204 20.00 -14.89 7.20
#